data_AF-A0A0M3J790-F1
#
_entry.id   AF-A0A0M3J790-F1
#
_cell.length_a   1.000
_cell.length_b   1.000
_cell.length_c   1.000
_cell.angle_alpha   90.00
_cell.angle_beta   90.00
_cell.angle_gamma   90.00
#
_symmetry.space_group_name_H-M   'P 1'
#
loop_
_entity.id
_entity.type
_entity.pdbx_description
1 polymer ?
#
loop_
_entity_poly.entity_id
_entity_poly.type
_entity_poly.pdbx_seq_one_letter_code
_entity_poly.pdbx_strand_id
1 'polypeptide(L)'
;MGECRCRPGVGGLKCDHCVATFWGIHLIAKGALGCRPCGCSVFGSSRLDCEQSTGRCQCKKGSFGLKCDTCNADSIITAIGCVKKDEYKAPKSCSETQCHHGAKCVMDRSGMPDCKCPVDKCPFENIGSVVNMTVCASNGVTYDNFCELNQFACTHQLDLVAVSLGFCNNGQIRECFLLLNS
;
A
#
# COMPACT_ATOMS: atom_id res chain seq x y z
N MET A 1 17.09 14.24 27.39
CA MET A 1 17.41 13.02 26.61
C MET A 1 16.66 13.13 25.30
N GLY A 2 17.37 13.26 24.18
CA GLY A 2 16.75 13.39 22.86
C GLY A 2 16.49 12.02 22.28
N GLU A 3 15.23 11.71 21.97
CA GLU A 3 14.91 10.56 21.14
C GLU A 3 15.51 10.77 19.75
N CYS A 4 16.30 9.82 19.26
CA CYS A 4 16.74 9.80 17.87
C CYS A 4 15.49 9.74 16.97
N ARG A 5 15.24 10.81 16.21
CA ARG A 5 14.16 10.82 15.22
C ARG A 5 14.64 10.06 13.99
N CYS A 6 14.09 8.86 13.78
CA CYS A 6 14.38 8.08 12.59
C CYS A 6 13.92 8.79 11.33
N ARG A 7 14.58 8.48 10.21
CA ARG A 7 14.14 8.91 8.88
C ARG A 7 12.76 8.30 8.54
N PRO A 8 12.01 8.88 7.61
CA PRO A 8 10.72 8.34 7.19
C PRO A 8 10.81 6.86 6.81
N GLY A 9 9.89 6.04 7.31
CA GLY A 9 9.83 4.60 7.05
C GLY A 9 10.94 3.79 7.72
N VAL A 10 11.81 4.41 8.54
CA VAL A 10 12.85 3.74 9.32
C VAL A 10 12.37 3.57 10.76
N GLY A 11 12.65 2.42 11.35
CA GLY A 11 12.27 2.09 12.73
C GLY A 11 13.37 1.37 13.50
N GLY A 12 13.00 0.91 14.70
CA GLY A 12 13.94 0.36 15.68
C GLY A 12 14.49 1.42 16.63
N LEU A 13 14.97 0.98 17.80
CA LEU A 13 15.55 1.86 18.82
C LEU A 13 16.77 2.65 18.32
N LYS A 14 17.42 2.15 17.27
CA LYS A 14 18.62 2.73 16.65
C LYS A 14 18.40 3.19 15.21
N CYS A 15 17.16 3.18 14.71
CA CYS A 15 16.84 3.52 13.32
C CYS A 15 17.63 2.69 12.29
N ASP A 16 17.68 1.37 12.47
CA ASP A 16 18.58 0.45 11.77
C ASP A 16 17.91 -0.46 10.74
N HIS A 17 16.59 -0.40 10.61
CA HIS A 17 15.83 -1.15 9.61
C HIS A 17 14.60 -0.37 9.13
N CYS A 18 14.06 -0.72 7.96
CA CYS A 18 12.78 -0.17 7.56
C CYS A 18 11.66 -0.82 8.37
N VAL A 19 10.65 -0.03 8.77
CA VAL A 19 9.45 -0.58 9.39
C VAL A 19 8.72 -1.53 8.43
N ALA A 20 7.80 -2.34 8.95
CA ALA A 20 6.94 -3.17 8.11
C ALA A 20 6.26 -2.33 7.02
N THR A 21 6.07 -2.92 5.83
CA THR A 21 5.57 -2.26 4.60
C THR A 21 6.51 -1.23 3.97
N PHE A 22 7.74 -1.09 4.46
CA PHE A 22 8.80 -0.27 3.87
C PHE A 22 10.07 -1.08 3.59
N TRP A 23 10.91 -0.60 2.69
CA TRP A 23 12.17 -1.25 2.30
C TRP A 23 13.22 -0.23 1.84
N GLY A 24 14.44 -0.70 1.66
CA GLY A 24 15.50 0.06 1.00
C GLY A 24 16.27 1.00 1.92
N ILE A 25 16.58 0.60 3.17
CA ILE A 25 17.39 1.44 4.07
C ILE A 25 18.74 1.85 3.46
N HIS A 26 19.33 0.96 2.65
CA HIS A 26 20.57 1.21 1.91
C HIS A 26 20.46 2.32 0.84
N LEU A 27 19.23 2.66 0.41
CA LEU A 27 19.00 3.77 -0.53
C LEU A 27 19.18 5.13 0.14
N ILE A 28 19.07 5.21 1.46
CA ILE A 28 19.30 6.44 2.22
C ILE A 28 20.74 6.92 2.04
N ALA A 29 21.70 6.01 2.04
CA ALA A 29 23.10 6.32 1.75
C ALA A 29 23.33 6.82 0.32
N LYS A 30 22.37 6.58 -0.59
CA LYS A 30 22.37 7.05 -1.99
C LYS A 30 21.52 8.30 -2.20
N GLY A 31 21.05 8.92 -1.12
CA GLY A 31 20.29 10.18 -1.16
C GLY A 31 18.81 10.04 -0.81
N ALA A 32 18.27 8.83 -0.66
CA ALA A 32 16.85 8.66 -0.34
C ALA A 32 16.47 9.34 0.98
N LEU A 33 15.34 10.06 0.98
CA LEU A 33 14.84 10.75 2.18
C LEU A 33 14.58 9.78 3.35
N GLY A 34 14.19 8.54 3.05
CA GLY A 34 13.92 7.48 4.00
C GLY A 34 13.75 6.14 3.29
N CYS A 35 13.15 5.17 3.99
CA CYS A 35 12.74 3.93 3.35
C CYS A 35 11.56 4.18 2.41
N ARG A 36 11.46 3.38 1.36
CA ARG A 36 10.39 3.46 0.36
C ARG A 36 9.24 2.53 0.73
N PRO A 37 7.98 2.92 0.45
CA PRO A 37 6.85 2.01 0.57
C PRO A 37 7.08 0.74 -0.28
N CYS A 38 6.65 -0.41 0.24
CA CYS A 38 6.71 -1.67 -0.48
C CYS A 38 5.83 -1.65 -1.72
N GLY A 39 4.61 -1.09 -1.61
CA GLY A 39 3.67 -1.03 -2.74
C GLY A 39 3.21 -2.41 -3.22
N CYS A 40 3.13 -3.40 -2.32
CA CYS A 40 2.63 -4.73 -2.64
C CYS A 40 1.12 -4.68 -2.89
N SER A 41 0.65 -5.26 -4.00
CA SER A 41 -0.77 -5.42 -4.30
C SER A 41 -1.49 -6.06 -3.11
N VAL A 42 -2.55 -5.43 -2.64
CA VAL A 42 -3.41 -5.90 -1.55
C VAL A 42 -4.13 -7.19 -1.97
N PHE A 43 -4.40 -7.31 -3.27
CA PHE A 43 -5.16 -8.41 -3.83
C PHE A 43 -4.28 -9.59 -4.21
N GLY A 44 -3.13 -9.32 -4.83
CA GLY A 44 -2.20 -10.33 -5.34
C GLY A 44 -1.10 -10.74 -4.35
N SER A 45 -0.79 -9.95 -3.33
CA SER A 45 0.25 -10.32 -2.36
C SER A 45 -0.31 -11.11 -1.18
N SER A 46 0.48 -12.04 -0.62
CA SER A 46 0.12 -12.75 0.61
C SER A 46 0.23 -11.86 1.85
N ARG A 47 1.11 -10.86 1.80
CA ARG A 47 1.36 -9.87 2.84
C ARG A 47 1.73 -8.52 2.20
N LEU A 48 1.65 -7.44 2.98
CA LEU A 48 1.95 -6.08 2.52
C LEU A 48 3.40 -5.65 2.79
N ASP A 49 4.13 -6.39 3.60
CA ASP A 49 5.58 -6.26 3.74
C ASP A 49 6.31 -6.95 2.58
N CYS A 50 7.53 -6.50 2.35
CA CYS A 50 8.37 -6.94 1.26
C CYS A 50 9.80 -7.16 1.73
N GLU A 51 10.62 -7.79 0.90
CA GLU A 51 12.03 -7.99 1.18
C GLU A 51 12.75 -6.64 1.36
N GLN A 52 13.39 -6.44 2.52
CA GLN A 52 13.98 -5.16 2.95
C GLN A 52 15.04 -4.59 2.01
N SER A 53 15.76 -5.45 1.27
CA SER A 53 16.82 -5.05 0.34
C SER A 53 16.33 -4.81 -1.09
N THR A 54 15.37 -5.59 -1.58
CA THR A 54 14.95 -5.56 -3.00
C THR A 54 13.58 -4.91 -3.22
N GLY A 55 12.76 -4.82 -2.17
CA GLY A 55 11.38 -4.38 -2.26
C GLY A 55 10.45 -5.41 -2.91
N ARG A 56 10.88 -6.68 -3.04
CA ARG A 56 10.07 -7.74 -3.66
C ARG A 56 8.99 -8.24 -2.72
N CYS A 57 7.76 -8.27 -3.22
CA CYS A 57 6.59 -8.77 -2.51
C CYS A 57 6.46 -10.29 -2.62
N GLN A 58 5.79 -10.90 -1.63
CA GLN A 58 5.44 -12.31 -1.68
C GLN A 58 4.09 -12.48 -2.38
N CYS A 59 4.13 -13.06 -3.58
CA CYS A 59 2.94 -13.20 -4.42
C CYS A 59 2.09 -14.41 -4.05
N LYS A 60 0.76 -14.26 -4.08
CA LYS A 60 -0.19 -15.37 -4.05
C LYS A 60 -0.08 -16.20 -5.34
N LYS A 61 -0.61 -17.42 -5.30
CA LYS A 61 -0.67 -18.30 -6.48
C LYS A 61 -1.34 -17.59 -7.66
N GLY A 62 -0.69 -17.61 -8.82
CA GLY A 62 -1.20 -17.02 -10.07
C GLY A 62 -0.92 -15.52 -10.24
N SER A 63 -0.42 -14.84 -9.20
CA SER A 63 0.07 -13.47 -9.28
C SER A 63 1.59 -13.41 -9.39
N PHE A 64 2.12 -12.36 -10.02
CA PHE A 64 3.55 -12.17 -10.25
C PHE A 64 3.92 -10.70 -10.43
N GLY A 65 5.22 -10.46 -10.65
CA GLY A 65 5.82 -9.14 -10.67
C GLY A 65 6.53 -8.82 -9.36
N LEU A 66 7.19 -7.67 -9.29
CA LEU A 66 7.84 -7.21 -8.05
C LEU A 66 6.81 -6.88 -6.97
N LYS A 67 5.61 -6.46 -7.40
CA LYS A 67 4.51 -5.95 -6.57
C LYS A 67 3.28 -6.86 -6.55
N CYS A 68 3.33 -8.01 -7.24
CA CYS A 68 2.24 -8.99 -7.32
C CYS A 68 0.93 -8.42 -7.89
N ASP A 69 1.04 -7.44 -8.77
CA ASP A 69 -0.03 -6.67 -9.40
C ASP A 69 -0.44 -7.24 -10.77
N THR A 70 0.22 -8.31 -11.23
CA THR A 70 -0.06 -8.93 -12.52
C THR A 70 -0.47 -10.39 -12.34
N CYS A 71 -1.44 -10.84 -13.14
CA CYS A 71 -1.91 -12.23 -13.19
C CYS A 71 -1.53 -12.91 -14.50
N ASN A 72 -1.60 -14.25 -14.53
CA ASN A 72 -1.38 -15.03 -15.76
C ASN A 72 -2.28 -14.56 -16.91
N ALA A 73 -1.89 -14.89 -18.13
CA ALA A 73 -2.77 -14.73 -19.28
C ALA A 73 -4.16 -15.33 -18.97
N ASP A 74 -5.20 -14.63 -19.40
CA ASP A 74 -6.62 -14.97 -19.19
C ASP A 74 -7.13 -14.89 -17.74
N SER A 75 -6.32 -14.38 -16.82
CA SER A 75 -6.73 -14.08 -15.44
C SER A 75 -6.81 -12.57 -15.18
N ILE A 76 -7.67 -12.20 -14.25
CA ILE A 76 -7.84 -10.83 -13.74
C ILE A 76 -7.55 -10.81 -12.24
N ILE A 77 -6.99 -9.71 -11.77
CA ILE A 77 -6.82 -9.48 -10.34
C ILE A 77 -8.16 -9.02 -9.76
N THR A 78 -8.57 -9.64 -8.66
CA THR A 78 -9.83 -9.38 -7.96
C THR A 78 -9.56 -9.26 -6.47
N ALA A 79 -10.54 -8.84 -5.66
CA ALA A 79 -10.37 -8.75 -4.21
C ALA A 79 -9.86 -10.05 -3.56
N ILE A 80 -10.14 -11.24 -4.13
CA ILE A 80 -9.66 -12.52 -3.59
C ILE A 80 -8.32 -12.99 -4.20
N GLY A 81 -7.76 -12.25 -5.15
CA GLY A 81 -6.54 -12.56 -5.90
C GLY A 81 -6.80 -12.78 -7.39
N CYS A 82 -5.88 -13.49 -8.05
CA CYS A 82 -5.99 -13.77 -9.48
C CYS A 82 -7.03 -14.87 -9.76
N VAL A 83 -8.04 -14.55 -10.56
CA VAL A 83 -9.10 -15.45 -10.98
C VAL A 83 -9.19 -15.43 -12.51
N LYS A 84 -9.44 -16.58 -13.14
CA LYS A 84 -9.67 -16.64 -14.59
C LYS A 84 -10.94 -15.87 -14.95
N LYS A 85 -10.92 -15.17 -16.09
CA LYS A 85 -12.05 -14.34 -16.55
C LYS A 85 -13.37 -15.12 -16.63
N ASP A 86 -13.33 -16.33 -17.18
CA ASP A 86 -14.52 -17.16 -17.38
C ASP A 86 -15.04 -17.82 -16.09
N GLU A 87 -14.19 -17.86 -15.05
CA GLU A 87 -14.54 -18.45 -13.75
C GLU A 87 -14.98 -17.38 -12.74
N TYR A 88 -14.84 -16.09 -13.06
CA TYR A 88 -15.24 -15.01 -12.18
C TYR A 88 -16.76 -14.98 -11.96
N LYS A 89 -17.16 -15.01 -10.70
CA LYS A 89 -18.56 -14.89 -10.28
C LYS A 89 -18.66 -13.79 -9.22
N ALA A 90 -19.68 -12.94 -9.37
CA ALA A 90 -19.98 -11.95 -8.36
C ALA A 90 -20.43 -12.65 -7.06
N PRO A 91 -19.90 -12.27 -5.89
CA PRO A 91 -20.26 -12.88 -4.62
C PRO A 91 -21.71 -12.57 -4.27
N LYS A 92 -22.41 -13.55 -3.70
CA LYS A 92 -23.83 -13.39 -3.36
C LYS A 92 -24.06 -13.02 -1.90
N SER A 93 -23.03 -13.13 -1.07
CA SER A 93 -23.14 -12.96 0.37
C SER A 93 -21.80 -12.56 0.99
N CYS A 94 -21.84 -12.02 2.20
CA CYS A 94 -20.63 -11.64 2.93
C CYS A 94 -19.70 -12.81 3.30
N SER A 95 -20.16 -14.06 3.25
CA SER A 95 -19.28 -15.22 3.41
C SER A 95 -18.37 -15.46 2.20
N GLU A 96 -18.75 -14.95 1.03
CA GLU A 96 -17.99 -15.06 -0.22
C GLU A 96 -17.23 -13.77 -0.56
N THR A 97 -17.59 -12.65 0.08
CA THR A 97 -16.96 -11.34 -0.16
C THR A 97 -15.80 -11.10 0.79
N GLN A 98 -14.63 -10.83 0.22
CA GLN A 98 -13.47 -10.36 0.98
C GLN A 98 -13.33 -8.85 0.85
N CYS A 99 -13.63 -8.14 1.94
CA CYS A 99 -13.37 -6.70 2.03
C CYS A 99 -11.92 -6.41 2.46
N HIS A 100 -11.37 -5.32 1.97
CA HIS A 100 -9.99 -4.89 2.22
C HIS A 100 -9.93 -3.53 2.92
N HIS A 101 -8.72 -3.14 3.33
CA HIS A 101 -8.45 -1.86 3.99
C HIS A 101 -9.26 -1.63 5.28
N GLY A 102 -9.57 -2.72 6.00
CA GLY A 102 -10.32 -2.67 7.25
C GLY A 102 -11.84 -2.52 7.11
N ALA A 103 -12.38 -2.59 5.89
CA ALA A 103 -13.82 -2.59 5.67
C ALA A 103 -14.50 -3.84 6.26
N LYS A 104 -15.75 -3.67 6.71
CA LYS A 104 -16.61 -4.75 7.18
C LYS A 104 -17.70 -5.01 6.14
N CYS A 105 -17.86 -6.27 5.76
CA CYS A 105 -18.95 -6.66 4.88
C CYS A 105 -20.30 -6.59 5.61
N VAL A 106 -21.29 -6.00 4.95
CA VAL A 106 -22.70 -5.98 5.36
C VAL A 106 -23.58 -6.30 4.15
N MET A 107 -24.77 -6.85 4.38
CA MET A 107 -25.75 -7.02 3.29
C MET A 107 -26.51 -5.71 3.10
N ASP A 108 -26.59 -5.22 1.86
CA ASP A 108 -27.36 -4.04 1.52
C ASP A 108 -28.88 -4.35 1.43
N ARG A 109 -29.68 -3.32 1.15
CA ARG A 109 -31.15 -3.46 1.03
C ARG A 109 -31.58 -4.32 -0.17
N SER A 110 -30.71 -4.48 -1.16
CA SER A 110 -30.94 -5.29 -2.36
C SER A 110 -30.57 -6.77 -2.12
N GLY A 111 -30.02 -7.10 -0.94
CA GLY A 111 -29.53 -8.44 -0.63
C GLY A 111 -28.17 -8.74 -1.26
N MET A 112 -27.39 -7.72 -1.63
CA MET A 112 -26.02 -7.85 -2.14
C MET A 112 -25.00 -7.54 -1.04
N PRO A 113 -23.84 -8.22 -1.02
CA PRO A 113 -22.78 -7.90 -0.08
C PRO A 113 -22.11 -6.57 -0.44
N ASP A 114 -21.93 -5.71 0.56
CA ASP A 114 -21.32 -4.39 0.42
C ASP A 114 -20.24 -4.18 1.50
N CYS A 115 -19.12 -3.58 1.12
CA CYS A 115 -17.98 -3.34 2.00
C CYS A 115 -18.07 -1.94 2.60
N LYS A 116 -18.46 -1.85 3.88
CA LYS A 116 -18.53 -0.57 4.60
C LYS A 116 -17.23 -0.27 5.32
N CYS A 117 -16.68 0.90 5.02
CA CYS A 117 -15.47 1.41 5.65
C CYS A 117 -15.78 2.11 6.97
N PRO A 118 -15.01 1.81 8.05
CA PRO A 118 -15.12 2.57 9.28
C PRO A 118 -14.64 4.00 9.04
N VAL A 119 -15.46 4.99 9.38
CA VAL A 119 -15.17 6.41 9.15
C VAL A 119 -14.14 6.95 10.17
N ASP A 120 -14.10 6.34 11.36
CA ASP A 120 -13.33 6.84 12.50
C ASP A 120 -11.98 6.13 12.70
N LYS A 121 -11.59 5.22 11.80
CA LYS A 121 -10.40 4.38 11.99
C LYS A 121 -9.45 4.50 10.81
N CYS A 122 -8.49 5.39 10.97
CA CYS A 122 -7.22 5.28 10.27
C CYS A 122 -6.27 4.42 11.10
N PRO A 123 -6.06 3.12 10.78
CA PRO A 123 -5.47 2.17 11.71
C PRO A 123 -3.93 2.22 11.72
N PHE A 124 -3.33 3.41 11.55
CA PHE A 124 -1.88 3.59 11.55
C PHE A 124 -1.40 4.37 12.76
N GLU A 125 -1.80 3.96 13.96
CA GLU A 125 -1.19 4.43 15.21
C GLU A 125 0.31 4.04 15.32
N ASN A 126 0.82 3.15 14.45
CA ASN A 126 2.16 2.55 14.56
C ASN A 126 3.17 2.89 13.44
N ILE A 127 2.87 3.78 12.47
CA ILE A 127 3.88 4.24 11.47
C ILE A 127 4.53 5.58 11.88
N GLY A 128 4.24 6.09 13.08
CA GLY A 128 4.90 7.28 13.62
C GLY A 128 4.83 8.50 12.69
N SER A 129 5.97 9.16 12.44
CA SER A 129 6.05 10.42 11.67
C SER A 129 5.67 10.33 10.18
N VAL A 130 5.44 9.14 9.63
CA VAL A 130 5.19 8.95 8.18
C VAL A 130 3.70 9.05 7.83
N VAL A 131 2.81 8.89 8.82
CA VAL A 131 1.35 8.83 8.61
C VAL A 131 0.82 10.08 7.91
N ASN A 132 1.36 11.25 8.23
CA ASN A 132 0.94 12.56 7.71
C ASN A 132 1.72 13.01 6.46
N MET A 133 2.62 12.17 5.94
CA MET A 133 3.39 12.54 4.75
C MET A 133 2.59 12.31 3.49
N THR A 134 2.67 13.26 2.55
CA THR A 134 2.19 13.12 1.18
C THR A 134 2.74 11.87 0.53
N VAL A 135 1.92 11.20 -0.27
CA VAL A 135 2.29 9.95 -0.95
C VAL A 135 1.84 9.93 -2.40
N CYS A 136 2.65 9.27 -3.21
CA CYS A 136 2.29 8.90 -4.55
C CYS A 136 1.74 7.49 -4.56
N ALA A 137 0.53 7.34 -5.10
CA ALA A 137 -0.14 6.06 -5.20
C ALA A 137 0.21 5.31 -6.49
N SER A 138 -0.08 4.01 -6.52
CA SER A 138 0.15 3.13 -7.68
C SER A 138 -0.59 3.56 -8.95
N ASN A 139 -1.70 4.30 -8.82
CA ASN A 139 -2.44 4.87 -9.95
C ASN A 139 -1.86 6.21 -10.47
N GLY A 140 -0.74 6.69 -9.91
CA GLY A 140 -0.13 7.96 -10.29
C GLY A 140 -0.81 9.20 -9.72
N VAL A 141 -1.76 9.05 -8.81
CA VAL A 141 -2.40 10.16 -8.10
C VAL A 141 -1.68 10.42 -6.77
N THR A 142 -1.50 11.70 -6.45
CA THR A 142 -0.96 12.12 -5.16
C THR A 142 -2.07 12.24 -4.14
N TYR A 143 -1.83 11.75 -2.92
CA TYR A 143 -2.71 11.91 -1.77
C TYR A 143 -1.98 12.69 -0.67
N ASP A 144 -2.72 13.47 0.11
CA ASP A 144 -2.15 14.33 1.15
C ASP A 144 -1.40 13.52 2.19
N ASN A 145 -1.89 12.30 2.46
CA ASN A 145 -1.26 11.38 3.38
C ASN A 145 -1.70 9.91 3.19
N PHE A 146 -1.05 8.99 3.91
CA PHE A 146 -1.41 7.57 3.87
C PHE A 146 -2.85 7.32 4.32
N CYS A 147 -3.39 8.14 5.22
CA CYS A 147 -4.74 7.95 5.70
C CYS A 147 -5.77 8.15 4.60
N GLU A 148 -5.66 9.28 3.90
CA GLU A 148 -6.55 9.63 2.79
C GLU A 148 -6.46 8.58 1.68
N LEU A 149 -5.24 8.17 1.31
CA LEU A 149 -5.00 7.08 0.35
C LEU A 149 -5.77 5.81 0.74
N ASN A 150 -5.60 5.35 1.98
CA ASN A 150 -6.21 4.10 2.44
C ASN A 150 -7.73 4.23 2.61
N GLN A 151 -8.23 5.39 3.03
CA GLN A 151 -9.66 5.65 3.12
C GLN A 151 -10.31 5.64 1.74
N PHE A 152 -9.65 6.24 0.75
CA PHE A 152 -10.08 6.19 -0.64
C PHE A 152 -10.07 4.76 -1.19
N ALA A 153 -8.98 4.03 -0.96
CA ALA A 153 -8.83 2.64 -1.37
C ALA A 153 -9.88 1.73 -0.71
N CYS A 154 -10.17 1.96 0.58
CA CYS A 154 -11.22 1.26 1.31
C CYS A 154 -12.60 1.52 0.70
N THR A 155 -12.97 2.80 0.57
CA THR A 155 -14.33 3.20 0.16
C THR A 155 -14.68 2.66 -1.22
N HIS A 156 -13.68 2.54 -2.09
CA HIS A 156 -13.86 2.06 -3.47
C HIS A 156 -13.40 0.60 -3.66
N GLN A 157 -12.94 -0.07 -2.59
CA GLN A 157 -12.37 -1.42 -2.63
C GLN A 157 -11.35 -1.63 -3.76
N LEU A 158 -10.35 -0.74 -3.82
CA LEU A 158 -9.32 -0.73 -4.87
C LEU A 158 -8.01 -1.35 -4.41
N ASP A 159 -7.26 -1.90 -5.37
CA ASP A 159 -5.86 -2.30 -5.20
C ASP A 159 -4.93 -1.08 -5.29
N LEU A 160 -5.15 -0.12 -4.40
CA LEU A 160 -4.44 1.15 -4.41
C LEU A 160 -3.46 1.20 -3.24
N VAL A 161 -2.18 1.42 -3.55
CA VAL A 161 -1.08 1.38 -2.57
C VAL A 161 -0.09 2.51 -2.79
N ALA A 162 0.61 2.92 -1.74
CA ALA A 162 1.69 3.90 -1.87
C ALA A 162 2.91 3.26 -2.55
N VAL A 163 3.50 3.96 -3.52
CA VAL A 163 4.71 3.52 -4.24
C VAL A 163 5.90 4.45 -4.00
N SER A 164 5.65 5.66 -3.51
CA SER A 164 6.68 6.61 -3.08
C SER A 164 6.12 7.54 -1.99
N LEU A 165 7.02 8.04 -1.15
CA LEU A 165 6.76 9.23 -0.36
C LEU A 165 6.86 10.47 -1.26
N GLY A 166 6.08 11.50 -0.97
CA GLY A 166 5.97 12.73 -1.76
C GLY A 166 4.96 12.64 -2.91
N PHE A 167 5.02 13.61 -3.82
CA PHE A 167 4.12 13.73 -4.96
C PHE A 167 4.42 12.70 -6.06
N CYS A 168 3.40 12.35 -6.85
CA CYS A 168 3.60 11.66 -8.11
C CYS A 168 4.21 12.62 -9.12
N ASN A 169 5.30 12.21 -9.74
CA ASN A 169 5.91 12.91 -10.86
C ASN A 169 5.72 12.06 -12.12
N ASN A 170 5.39 12.68 -13.25
CA ASN A 170 5.30 12.04 -14.57
C ASN A 170 6.66 11.44 -15.01
N GLY A 171 7.11 10.36 -14.37
CA GLY A 171 8.31 9.60 -14.74
C GLY A 171 9.65 10.08 -14.16
N GLN A 172 9.69 11.08 -13.28
CA GLN A 172 10.94 11.42 -12.55
C GLN A 172 10.66 11.64 -11.07
N ILE A 173 11.06 10.70 -10.22
CA ILE A 173 11.24 10.97 -8.79
C ILE A 173 12.39 11.98 -8.68
N ARG A 174 12.11 13.27 -8.90
CA ARG A 174 12.86 14.30 -8.21
C ARG A 174 12.45 14.15 -6.78
N GLU A 175 13.22 13.36 -6.05
CA GLU A 175 13.30 13.57 -4.61
C GLU A 175 13.44 15.07 -4.43
N CYS A 176 12.60 15.66 -3.58
CA CYS A 176 12.94 16.96 -3.04
C CYS A 176 14.28 16.76 -2.32
N PHE A 177 15.40 16.83 -3.07
CA PHE A 177 16.48 17.70 -2.66
C PHE A 177 15.75 18.95 -2.25
N LEU A 178 15.62 19.13 -0.94
CA LEU A 178 15.39 20.44 -0.38
C LEU A 178 16.32 21.33 -1.20
N LEU A 179 15.74 22.19 -2.05
CA LEU A 179 16.40 23.39 -2.45
C LEU A 179 16.54 24.18 -1.15
N LEU A 180 17.50 23.77 -0.31
CA LEU A 180 18.21 24.66 0.58
C LEU A 180 18.96 25.59 -0.37
N ASN A 181 18.22 26.55 -0.91
CA ASN A 181 18.81 27.72 -1.53
C ASN A 181 19.44 28.52 -0.39
N SER A 182 20.77 28.47 -0.31
CA SER A 182 21.68 29.61 -0.36
C SER A 182 22.88 29.45 0.56
#